data_AF-A0A9P8T2R0-F1
#
_entry.id   AF-A0A9P8T2R0-F1
#
_cell.length_a   1.000
_cell.length_b   1.000
_cell.length_c   1.000
_cell.angle_alpha   90.00
_cell.angle_beta   90.00
_cell.angle_gamma   90.00
#
_symmetry.space_group_name_H-M   'P 1'
#
loop_
_entity.id
_entity.type
_entity.pdbx_description
1 polymer ?
#
loop_
_entity_poly.entity_id
_entity_poly.type
_entity_poly.pdbx_seq_one_letter_code
_entity_poly.pdbx_strand_id
1 'polypeptide(L)'
;MTTLNILIYALCLFSAQITAQRIIGKFELPQAGLADPARAFVRVSNATWTGHYHLNRHGEFSLTGLSVGEYDLALNSLDFALASTNFYTLAVHDDGYDVYQNVPGILASNTPVPLASKLNFSAENVRVKRFADPDQTSGILEMIPFWGVLKQYPMLGVVMGVMVVIALMPTIVGFIDPEFSERVLQAQQQVADNRKPAPPKQ
;
A
#
# COMPACT_ATOMS: atom_id res chain seq x y z
N MET A 1 -12.79 -8.47 -68.57
CA MET A 1 -11.61 -7.96 -67.84
C MET A 1 -11.94 -7.25 -66.52
N THR A 2 -13.20 -7.14 -66.11
CA THR A 2 -13.61 -6.42 -64.88
C THR A 2 -13.70 -7.31 -63.64
N THR A 3 -14.03 -8.59 -63.78
CA THR A 3 -14.19 -9.52 -62.66
C THR A 3 -12.86 -9.95 -62.00
N LEU A 4 -11.79 -10.07 -62.79
CA LEU A 4 -10.47 -10.44 -62.27
C LEU A 4 -9.86 -9.32 -61.40
N ASN A 5 -10.05 -8.06 -61.78
CA ASN A 5 -9.56 -6.91 -61.01
C ASN A 5 -10.29 -6.78 -59.66
N ILE A 6 -11.61 -7.04 -59.62
CA ILE A 6 -12.39 -7.00 -58.37
C ILE A 6 -11.90 -8.08 -57.39
N LEU A 7 -11.56 -9.28 -57.88
CA LEU A 7 -11.05 -10.37 -57.05
C LEU A 7 -9.68 -10.03 -56.44
N ILE A 8 -8.79 -9.39 -57.22
CA ILE A 8 -7.46 -8.95 -56.74
C ILE A 8 -7.59 -7.83 -55.70
N TYR A 9 -8.46 -6.83 -55.93
CA TYR A 9 -8.71 -5.79 -54.93
C TYR A 9 -9.33 -6.33 -53.64
N ALA A 10 -10.25 -7.30 -53.74
CA ALA A 10 -10.82 -7.98 -52.58
C ALA A 10 -9.78 -8.81 -51.82
N LEU A 11 -8.86 -9.49 -52.52
CA LEU A 11 -7.77 -10.25 -51.90
C LEU A 11 -6.77 -9.32 -51.18
N CYS A 12 -6.43 -8.17 -51.77
CA CYS A 12 -5.54 -7.17 -51.17
C CYS A 12 -6.16 -6.50 -49.93
N LEU A 13 -7.48 -6.26 -49.94
CA LEU A 13 -8.21 -5.76 -48.77
C LEU A 13 -8.33 -6.81 -47.67
N PHE A 14 -8.40 -8.11 -48.02
CA PHE A 14 -8.41 -9.21 -47.04
C PHE A 14 -7.03 -9.48 -46.44
N SER A 15 -5.94 -9.35 -47.21
CA SER A 15 -4.57 -9.52 -46.70
C SER A 15 -4.13 -8.37 -45.78
N ALA A 16 -4.73 -7.20 -45.89
CA ALA A 16 -4.44 -6.07 -44.99
C ALA A 16 -5.05 -6.22 -43.58
N GLN A 17 -5.90 -7.23 -43.33
CA GLN A 17 -6.60 -7.40 -42.06
C GLN A 17 -5.96 -8.41 -41.09
N ILE A 18 -4.88 -9.11 -41.46
CA ILE A 18 -4.44 -10.30 -40.72
C ILE A 18 -2.99 -10.17 -40.28
N THR A 19 -2.72 -9.26 -39.34
CA THR A 19 -1.88 -9.53 -38.16
C THR A 19 -2.00 -8.35 -37.20
N ALA A 20 -3.12 -8.23 -36.49
CA ALA A 20 -3.13 -7.42 -35.27
C ALA A 20 -2.19 -8.13 -34.27
N GLN A 21 -0.95 -7.64 -34.16
CA GLN A 21 0.04 -8.22 -33.27
C GLN A 21 -0.50 -8.14 -31.83
N ARG A 22 -0.58 -9.30 -31.18
CA ARG A 22 -1.00 -9.41 -29.77
C ARG A 22 0.23 -9.42 -28.90
N ILE A 23 0.42 -8.37 -28.11
CA ILE A 23 1.53 -8.25 -27.17
C ILE A 23 1.00 -8.56 -25.77
N ILE A 24 1.60 -9.54 -25.11
CA ILE A 24 1.22 -9.95 -23.75
C ILE A 24 2.29 -9.47 -22.79
N GLY A 25 1.86 -8.84 -21.70
CA GLY A 25 2.71 -8.48 -20.57
C GLY A 25 2.18 -9.07 -19.27
N LYS A 26 3.05 -9.15 -18.27
CA LYS A 26 2.75 -9.75 -16.98
C LYS A 26 3.47 -9.01 -15.86
N PHE A 27 2.73 -8.73 -14.79
CA PHE A 27 3.26 -8.32 -13.51
C PHE A 27 3.15 -9.49 -12.54
N GLU A 28 4.28 -10.00 -12.05
CA GLU A 28 4.27 -10.95 -10.95
C GLU A 28 3.96 -10.18 -9.66
N LEU A 29 2.72 -10.31 -9.20
CA LEU A 29 2.27 -9.58 -8.02
C LEU A 29 2.64 -10.36 -6.74
N PRO A 30 3.13 -9.67 -5.70
CA PRO A 30 3.55 -10.31 -4.46
C PRO A 30 2.38 -10.90 -3.65
N GLN A 31 1.14 -10.51 -3.96
CA GLN A 31 -0.06 -10.96 -3.27
C GLN A 31 -1.21 -11.15 -4.27
N ALA A 32 -2.04 -12.18 -4.04
CA ALA A 32 -3.23 -12.41 -4.85
C ALA A 32 -4.26 -11.28 -4.63
N GLY A 33 -4.90 -10.83 -5.71
CA GLY A 33 -5.91 -9.76 -5.65
C GLY A 33 -5.36 -8.34 -5.71
N LEU A 34 -4.04 -8.16 -5.80
CA LEU A 34 -3.43 -6.82 -5.96
C LEU A 34 -3.72 -6.21 -7.35
N ALA A 35 -3.95 -7.05 -8.37
CA ALA A 35 -4.47 -6.63 -9.67
C ALA A 35 -5.99 -6.59 -9.62
N ASP A 36 -6.53 -5.50 -9.08
CA ASP A 36 -7.92 -5.14 -9.30
C ASP A 36 -8.02 -4.36 -10.64
N PRO A 37 -8.75 -4.88 -11.64
CA PRO A 37 -8.97 -4.19 -12.91
C PRO A 37 -9.49 -2.75 -12.75
N ALA A 38 -10.27 -2.47 -11.70
CA ALA A 38 -10.81 -1.14 -11.44
C ALA A 38 -9.76 -0.14 -10.93
N ARG A 39 -8.61 -0.64 -10.44
CA ARG A 39 -7.59 0.15 -9.74
C ARG A 39 -6.23 0.09 -10.41
N ALA A 40 -6.02 -0.85 -11.32
CA ALA A 40 -4.80 -1.02 -12.08
C ALA A 40 -5.08 -1.25 -13.58
N PHE A 41 -4.41 -0.46 -14.43
CA PHE A 41 -4.42 -0.60 -15.88
C PHE A 41 -3.10 -0.14 -16.48
N VAL A 42 -2.77 -0.67 -17.64
CA VAL A 42 -1.69 -0.19 -18.49
C VAL A 42 -2.30 0.78 -19.50
N ARG A 43 -1.79 2.02 -19.52
CA ARG A 43 -2.09 2.98 -20.58
C ARG A 43 -1.05 2.82 -21.67
N VAL A 44 -1.50 2.74 -22.92
CA VAL A 44 -0.61 2.78 -24.09
C VAL A 44 -1.08 3.93 -24.96
N SER A 45 -0.16 4.81 -25.37
CA SER A 45 -0.52 6.00 -26.14
C SER A 45 0.56 6.36 -27.15
N ASN A 46 0.16 7.01 -28.23
CA ASN A 46 1.06 7.75 -29.10
C ASN A 46 0.46 9.15 -29.34
N ALA A 47 0.95 9.88 -30.35
CA ALA A 47 0.49 11.23 -30.65
C ALA A 47 -1.01 11.34 -31.01
N THR A 48 -1.64 10.27 -31.50
CA THR A 48 -3.00 10.31 -32.08
C THR A 48 -3.99 9.37 -31.41
N TRP A 49 -3.52 8.44 -30.60
CA TRP A 49 -4.32 7.36 -30.03
C TRP A 49 -3.90 7.05 -28.60
N THR A 50 -4.88 6.64 -27.78
CA THR A 50 -4.66 6.17 -26.41
C THR A 50 -5.58 4.98 -26.14
N GLY A 51 -5.02 3.93 -25.56
CA GLY A 51 -5.71 2.73 -25.11
C GLY A 51 -5.46 2.45 -23.63
N HIS A 52 -6.45 1.80 -23.00
CA HIS A 52 -6.41 1.37 -21.62
C HIS A 52 -6.60 -0.14 -21.55
N TYR A 53 -5.65 -0.84 -20.94
CA TYR A 53 -5.62 -2.29 -20.87
C TYR A 53 -5.56 -2.74 -19.42
N HIS A 54 -6.62 -3.41 -18.97
CA HIS A 54 -6.74 -3.86 -17.60
C HIS A 54 -5.95 -5.14 -17.37
N LEU A 55 -5.45 -5.29 -16.15
CA LEU A 55 -4.78 -6.52 -15.71
C LEU A 55 -5.83 -7.55 -15.31
N ASN A 56 -5.59 -8.82 -15.60
CA ASN A 56 -6.36 -9.92 -15.03
C ASN A 56 -5.93 -10.19 -13.57
N ARG A 57 -6.62 -11.10 -12.88
CA ARG A 57 -6.30 -11.51 -11.50
C ARG A 57 -4.88 -12.07 -11.30
N HIS A 58 -4.22 -12.46 -12.39
CA HIS A 58 -2.85 -13.00 -12.41
C HIS A 58 -1.81 -11.94 -12.78
N GLY A 59 -2.21 -10.67 -12.93
CA GLY A 59 -1.35 -9.56 -13.29
C GLY A 59 -1.00 -9.48 -14.79
N GLU A 60 -1.68 -10.25 -15.64
CA GLU A 60 -1.43 -10.26 -17.09
C GLU A 60 -2.32 -9.26 -17.82
N PHE A 61 -1.78 -8.64 -18.86
CA PHE A 61 -2.51 -7.75 -19.75
C PHE A 61 -2.18 -8.07 -21.21
N SER A 62 -3.11 -7.73 -22.11
CA SER A 62 -2.98 -8.01 -23.54
C SER A 62 -3.21 -6.74 -24.33
N LEU A 63 -2.18 -6.29 -25.04
CA LEU A 63 -2.26 -5.19 -26.00
C LEU A 63 -2.63 -5.77 -27.36
N THR A 64 -3.63 -5.18 -28.01
CA THR A 64 -4.12 -5.59 -29.33
C THR A 64 -4.43 -4.36 -30.17
N GLY A 65 -4.28 -4.48 -31.49
CA GLY A 65 -4.58 -3.40 -32.43
C GLY A 65 -3.51 -2.32 -32.50
N LEU A 66 -2.27 -2.63 -32.10
CA LEU A 66 -1.14 -1.74 -32.28
C LEU A 66 -0.58 -1.90 -33.70
N SER A 67 -0.36 -0.79 -34.38
CA SER A 67 0.39 -0.74 -35.64
C SER A 67 1.89 -0.65 -35.35
N VAL A 68 2.72 -0.88 -36.37
CA VAL A 68 4.15 -0.57 -36.29
C VAL A 68 4.36 0.89 -35.90
N GLY A 69 5.26 1.14 -34.95
CA GLY A 69 5.52 2.48 -34.42
C GLY A 69 5.93 2.48 -32.95
N GLU A 70 6.14 3.68 -32.41
CA GLU A 70 6.51 3.90 -31.01
C GLU A 70 5.31 4.35 -30.19
N TYR A 71 5.21 3.79 -28.98
CA TYR A 71 4.15 4.05 -28.03
C TYR A 71 4.72 4.30 -26.62
N ASP A 72 4.12 5.24 -25.91
CA ASP A 72 4.33 5.40 -24.48
C ASP A 72 3.47 4.40 -23.73
N LEU A 73 4.10 3.60 -22.87
CA LEU A 73 3.46 2.64 -21.99
C LEU A 73 3.61 3.12 -20.55
N ALA A 74 2.48 3.27 -19.85
CA ALA A 74 2.45 3.70 -18.47
C ALA A 74 1.61 2.75 -17.62
N LEU A 75 2.23 2.16 -16.59
CA LEU A 75 1.50 1.43 -15.54
C LEU A 75 0.81 2.45 -14.61
N ASN A 76 -0.52 2.42 -14.59
CA ASN A 76 -1.32 3.16 -13.64
C ASN A 76 -1.92 2.18 -12.64
N SER A 77 -1.54 2.28 -11.38
CA SER A 77 -2.11 1.48 -10.31
C SER A 77 -2.24 2.30 -9.04
N LEU A 78 -3.35 2.13 -8.32
CA LEU A 78 -3.52 2.71 -6.99
C LEU A 78 -2.83 1.87 -5.91
N ASP A 79 -2.58 0.58 -6.15
CA ASP A 79 -2.12 -0.35 -5.12
C ASP A 79 -0.62 -0.63 -5.18
N PHE A 80 -0.02 -0.49 -6.36
CA PHE A 80 1.39 -0.80 -6.56
C PHE A 80 2.05 0.09 -7.60
N ALA A 81 3.36 0.05 -7.61
CA ALA A 81 4.22 0.68 -8.62
C ALA A 81 5.40 -0.24 -8.88
N LEU A 82 6.11 -0.02 -9.97
CA LEU A 82 7.38 -0.67 -10.22
C LEU A 82 8.50 0.06 -9.47
N ALA A 83 9.52 -0.69 -9.04
CA ALA A 83 10.63 -0.18 -8.25
C ALA A 83 11.50 0.83 -9.01
N SER A 84 11.59 0.69 -10.34
CA SER A 84 12.46 1.51 -11.17
C SER A 84 11.70 2.67 -11.84
N THR A 85 10.68 2.38 -12.63
CA THR A 85 9.81 3.37 -13.29
C THR A 85 8.49 2.73 -13.66
N ASN A 86 7.41 3.51 -13.75
CA ASN A 86 6.15 3.04 -14.31
C ASN A 86 6.01 3.38 -15.81
N PHE A 87 7.02 4.00 -16.41
CA PHE A 87 6.97 4.56 -17.75
C PHE A 87 7.98 3.87 -18.66
N TYR A 88 7.51 3.45 -19.83
CA TYR A 88 8.28 2.70 -20.81
C TYR A 88 7.95 3.19 -22.21
N THR A 89 8.86 2.97 -23.14
CA THR A 89 8.62 3.15 -24.57
C THR A 89 8.53 1.78 -25.20
N LEU A 90 7.44 1.51 -25.89
CA LEU A 90 7.18 0.28 -26.64
C LEU A 90 7.39 0.58 -28.13
N ALA A 91 8.42 0.00 -28.74
CA ALA A 91 8.64 0.03 -30.18
C ALA A 91 8.07 -1.25 -30.79
N VAL A 92 7.09 -1.11 -31.67
CA VAL A 92 6.44 -2.21 -32.37
C VAL A 92 7.01 -2.28 -33.80
N HIS A 93 7.42 -3.47 -34.20
CA HIS A 93 8.01 -3.78 -35.51
C HIS A 93 7.18 -4.86 -36.22
N ASP A 94 7.39 -5.05 -37.51
CA ASP A 94 6.66 -6.06 -38.30
C ASP A 94 6.83 -7.49 -37.76
N ASP A 95 7.98 -7.79 -37.15
CA ASP A 95 8.37 -9.12 -36.66
C ASP A 95 8.39 -9.24 -35.14
N GLY A 96 8.15 -8.16 -34.39
CA GLY A 96 8.31 -8.17 -32.95
C GLY A 96 8.05 -6.83 -32.27
N TYR A 97 8.55 -6.72 -31.05
CA TYR A 97 8.49 -5.49 -30.29
C TYR A 97 9.65 -5.43 -29.30
N ASP A 98 10.11 -4.22 -29.02
CA ASP A 98 11.12 -3.92 -28.02
C ASP A 98 10.58 -2.92 -26.99
N VAL A 99 11.09 -3.01 -25.77
CA VAL A 99 10.67 -2.18 -24.66
C VAL A 99 11.88 -1.47 -24.09
N TYR A 100 11.76 -0.17 -23.92
CA TYR A 100 12.81 0.68 -23.38
C TYR A 100 12.34 1.32 -22.09
N GLN A 101 13.25 1.42 -21.12
CA GLN A 101 12.96 2.09 -19.88
C GLN A 101 12.93 3.61 -20.08
N ASN A 102 11.85 4.26 -19.61
CA ASN A 102 11.75 5.71 -19.63
C ASN A 102 11.71 6.26 -18.19
N VAL A 103 12.61 7.21 -17.88
CA VAL A 103 12.66 7.86 -16.56
C VAL A 103 12.03 9.24 -16.69
N PRO A 104 10.88 9.50 -16.04
CA PRO A 104 10.23 10.80 -16.10
C PRO A 104 11.16 11.94 -15.71
N GLY A 105 11.12 13.04 -16.48
CA GLY A 105 11.90 14.25 -16.19
C GLY A 105 13.35 14.20 -16.70
N ILE A 106 13.81 13.08 -17.26
CA ILE A 106 15.07 13.01 -18.00
C ILE A 106 14.73 13.07 -19.49
N LEU A 107 15.36 13.98 -20.24
CA LEU A 107 15.23 13.99 -21.71
C LEU A 107 15.62 12.63 -22.25
N ALA A 108 14.81 12.07 -23.15
CA ALA A 108 15.08 10.79 -23.79
C ALA A 108 16.53 10.76 -24.30
N SER A 109 17.34 9.87 -23.74
CA SER A 109 18.72 9.72 -24.15
C SER A 109 18.77 9.19 -25.57
N ASN A 110 19.74 9.64 -26.37
CA ASN A 110 20.04 9.05 -27.69
C ASN A 110 20.44 7.57 -27.61
N THR A 111 20.66 7.04 -26.40
CA THR A 111 20.89 5.61 -26.12
C THR A 111 19.80 5.09 -25.18
N PRO A 112 18.64 4.64 -25.71
CA PRO A 112 17.59 4.06 -24.89
C PRO A 112 18.07 2.76 -24.23
N VAL A 113 17.66 2.52 -22.98
CA VAL A 113 18.05 1.31 -22.23
C VAL A 113 17.03 0.20 -22.53
N PRO A 114 17.41 -0.86 -23.27
CA PRO A 114 16.48 -1.95 -23.60
C PRO A 114 16.21 -2.80 -22.36
N LEU A 115 14.94 -3.18 -22.18
CA LEU A 115 14.51 -4.03 -21.09
C LEU A 115 14.51 -5.50 -21.54
N ALA A 116 15.47 -6.28 -21.03
CA ALA A 116 15.67 -7.68 -21.42
C ALA A 116 14.42 -8.56 -21.21
N SER A 117 13.65 -8.29 -20.16
CA SER A 117 12.42 -9.02 -19.85
C SER A 117 11.18 -8.51 -20.58
N LYS A 118 11.32 -7.50 -21.45
CA LYS A 118 10.24 -6.84 -22.19
C LYS A 118 9.10 -6.41 -21.25
N LEU A 119 7.89 -6.93 -21.42
CA LEU A 119 6.73 -6.61 -20.57
C LEU A 119 6.50 -7.64 -19.45
N ASN A 120 7.49 -8.46 -19.11
CA ASN A 120 7.43 -9.37 -17.97
C ASN A 120 8.21 -8.77 -16.78
N PHE A 121 7.49 -8.44 -15.72
CA PHE A 121 8.01 -7.80 -14.51
C PHE A 121 7.93 -8.77 -13.33
N SER A 122 9.10 -9.12 -12.77
CA SER A 122 9.21 -10.00 -11.60
C SER A 122 8.70 -9.34 -10.32
N ALA A 123 8.35 -10.17 -9.32
CA ALA A 123 7.76 -9.70 -8.07
C ALA A 123 8.69 -8.77 -7.27
N GLU A 124 10.01 -8.95 -7.38
CA GLU A 124 11.02 -8.08 -6.77
C GLU A 124 10.98 -6.64 -7.32
N ASN A 125 10.49 -6.46 -8.54
CA ASN A 125 10.35 -5.17 -9.19
C ASN A 125 9.01 -4.50 -8.86
N VAL A 126 8.10 -5.15 -8.14
CA VAL A 126 6.80 -4.60 -7.76
C VAL A 126 6.81 -4.14 -6.30
N ARG A 127 6.49 -2.86 -6.07
CA ARG A 127 6.36 -2.25 -4.75
C ARG A 127 4.90 -1.93 -4.46
N VAL A 128 4.38 -2.46 -3.37
CA VAL A 128 3.04 -2.10 -2.86
C VAL A 128 3.08 -0.69 -2.30
N LYS A 129 2.16 0.16 -2.74
CA LYS A 129 2.02 1.53 -2.24
C LYS A 129 1.49 1.49 -0.81
N ARG A 130 2.15 2.22 0.08
CA ARG A 130 1.70 2.40 1.46
C ARG A 130 1.31 3.86 1.62
N PHE A 131 0.02 4.12 1.70
CA PHE A 131 -0.52 5.47 1.95
C PHE A 131 -0.79 5.74 3.43
N ALA A 132 -0.86 4.68 4.23
CA ALA A 132 -0.90 4.81 5.68
C ALA A 132 0.53 4.91 6.18
N ASP A 133 0.87 6.04 6.80
CA ASP A 133 2.10 6.13 7.58
C ASP A 133 1.97 5.19 8.78
N PRO A 134 2.93 4.26 8.97
CA PRO A 134 2.91 3.37 10.14
C PRO A 134 2.90 4.15 11.46
N ASP A 135 3.45 5.38 11.45
CA ASP A 135 3.54 6.26 12.61
C ASP A 135 2.19 6.81 13.10
N GLN A 136 1.10 6.68 12.34
CA GLN A 136 -0.23 7.08 12.84
C GLN A 136 -0.79 6.12 13.90
N THR A 137 -0.27 4.89 14.01
CA THR A 137 -0.63 3.97 15.12
C THR A 137 0.11 4.30 16.42
N SER A 138 1.27 4.96 16.34
CA SER A 138 1.97 5.58 17.47
C SER A 138 1.13 6.67 18.13
N GLY A 139 0.26 7.33 17.35
CA GLY A 139 -0.58 8.44 17.78
C GLY A 139 -1.56 8.10 18.92
N ILE A 140 -2.04 6.87 19.05
CA ILE A 140 -2.96 6.50 20.14
C ILE A 140 -2.22 6.47 21.49
N LEU A 141 -1.01 5.91 21.53
CA LEU A 141 -0.20 5.87 22.75
C LEU A 141 0.43 7.24 23.05
N GLU A 142 0.76 8.01 22.01
CA GLU A 142 1.29 9.37 22.13
C GLU A 142 0.23 10.42 22.51
N MET A 143 -1.06 10.08 22.47
CA MET A 143 -2.14 10.88 23.04
C MET A 143 -2.21 10.80 24.58
N ILE A 144 -1.52 9.85 25.22
CA ILE A 144 -1.47 9.80 26.69
C ILE A 144 -0.53 10.93 27.14
N PRO A 145 -0.99 11.91 27.95
CA PRO A 145 -0.26 13.13 28.28
C PRO A 145 1.09 12.91 28.99
N PHE A 146 1.40 11.67 29.40
CA PHE A 146 2.65 11.30 30.08
C PHE A 146 3.51 10.30 29.31
N TRP A 147 3.09 9.86 28.11
CA TRP A 147 3.81 8.83 27.35
C TRP A 147 5.21 9.25 26.94
N GLY A 148 5.40 10.50 26.54
CA GLY A 148 6.73 11.05 26.23
C GLY A 148 7.68 11.02 27.44
N VAL A 149 7.15 11.28 28.64
CA VAL A 149 7.92 11.24 29.89
C VAL A 149 8.28 9.79 30.26
N LEU A 150 7.36 8.84 30.04
CA LEU A 150 7.57 7.40 30.27
C LEU A 150 8.63 6.81 29.32
N LYS A 151 8.65 7.23 28.05
CA LYS A 151 9.69 6.85 27.08
C LYS A 151 11.07 7.40 27.48
N GLN A 152 11.14 8.65 27.94
CA GLN A 152 12.40 9.31 28.29
C GLN A 152 12.99 8.81 29.63
N TYR A 153 12.12 8.43 30.57
CA TYR A 153 12.53 7.97 31.91
C TYR A 153 11.81 6.65 32.27
N PRO A 154 12.31 5.50 31.78
CA PRO A 154 11.66 4.21 32.01
C PRO A 154 11.54 3.86 33.50
N MET A 155 12.52 4.26 34.32
CA MET A 155 12.48 4.07 35.77
C MET A 155 11.36 4.88 36.45
N LEU A 156 11.06 6.09 35.95
CA LEU A 156 9.94 6.89 36.46
C LEU A 156 8.60 6.21 36.14
N GLY A 157 8.50 5.55 34.99
CA GLY A 157 7.32 4.76 34.64
C GLY A 157 7.08 3.57 35.54
N VAL A 158 8.14 2.86 35.93
CA VAL A 158 8.04 1.78 36.92
C VAL A 158 7.58 2.32 38.28
N VAL A 159 8.14 3.44 38.74
CA VAL A 159 7.76 4.07 40.01
C VAL A 159 6.29 4.51 39.99
N MET A 160 5.84 5.17 38.92
CA MET A 160 4.43 5.54 38.77
C MET A 160 3.50 4.32 38.74
N GLY A 161 3.89 3.26 38.04
CA GLY A 161 3.12 2.00 38.02
C GLY A 161 2.97 1.40 39.41
N VAL A 162 4.05 1.36 40.20
CA VAL A 162 4.03 0.89 41.59
C VAL A 162 3.15 1.80 42.47
N MET A 163 3.23 3.11 42.31
CA MET A 163 2.39 4.05 43.07
C MET A 163 0.90 3.89 42.75
N VAL A 164 0.53 3.71 41.49
CA VAL A 164 -0.86 3.45 41.08
C VAL A 164 -1.38 2.14 41.66
N VAL A 165 -0.57 1.08 41.63
CA VAL A 165 -0.94 -0.22 42.23
C VAL A 165 -1.13 -0.10 43.74
N ILE A 166 -0.25 0.61 44.46
CA ILE A 166 -0.38 0.84 45.90
C ILE A 166 -1.63 1.69 46.19
N ALA A 167 -1.89 2.74 45.41
CA ALA A 167 -3.05 3.61 45.58
C ALA A 167 -4.38 2.87 45.31
N LEU A 168 -4.39 1.94 44.35
CA LEU A 168 -5.56 1.11 44.03
C LEU A 168 -5.67 -0.15 44.90
N MET A 169 -4.65 -0.47 45.70
CA MET A 169 -4.63 -1.68 46.54
C MET A 169 -5.87 -1.76 47.46
N PRO A 170 -6.32 -0.70 48.16
CA PRO A 170 -7.52 -0.78 48.98
C PRO A 170 -8.79 -1.11 48.17
N THR A 171 -8.89 -0.59 46.95
CA THR A 171 -10.00 -0.85 46.04
C THR A 171 -9.99 -2.30 45.51
N ILE A 172 -8.81 -2.81 45.15
CA ILE A 172 -8.63 -4.20 44.70
C ILE A 172 -8.94 -5.17 45.84
N VAL A 173 -8.43 -4.90 47.05
CA VAL A 173 -8.70 -5.72 48.23
C VAL A 173 -10.18 -5.68 48.61
N GLY A 174 -10.82 -4.51 48.55
CA GLY A 174 -12.27 -4.40 48.80
C GLY A 174 -13.15 -5.11 47.77
N PHE A 175 -12.65 -5.36 46.55
CA PHE A 175 -13.35 -6.15 45.54
C PHE A 175 -13.23 -7.66 45.78
N ILE A 176 -12.12 -8.12 46.37
CA ILE A 176 -11.86 -9.54 46.68
C ILE A 176 -12.46 -9.91 48.05
N ASP A 177 -12.41 -9.00 49.02
CA ASP A 177 -12.93 -9.19 50.38
C ASP A 177 -13.63 -7.90 50.86
N PRO A 178 -14.97 -7.80 50.71
CA PRO A 178 -15.72 -6.61 51.12
C PRO A 178 -15.71 -6.41 52.65
N GLU A 179 -15.54 -7.47 53.47
CA GLU A 179 -15.48 -7.35 54.93
C GLU A 179 -14.18 -6.68 55.40
N PHE A 180 -13.10 -6.78 54.61
CA PHE A 180 -11.83 -6.13 54.93
C PHE A 180 -11.96 -4.60 54.96
N SER A 181 -12.77 -4.03 54.07
CA SER A 181 -12.99 -2.58 53.98
C SER A 181 -13.70 -2.03 55.23
N GLU A 182 -14.67 -2.79 55.77
CA GLU A 182 -15.37 -2.43 57.00
C GLU A 182 -14.43 -2.48 58.21
N ARG A 183 -13.55 -3.48 58.29
CA ARG A 183 -12.54 -3.60 59.37
C ARG A 183 -11.53 -2.45 59.35
N VAL A 184 -11.10 -2.02 58.16
CA VAL A 184 -10.19 -0.87 58.01
C VAL A 184 -10.88 0.45 58.40
N LEU A 185 -12.15 0.64 58.04
CA LEU A 185 -12.94 1.81 58.46
C LEU A 185 -13.13 1.86 59.98
N GLN A 186 -13.46 0.73 60.60
CA GLN A 186 -13.60 0.64 62.07
C GLN A 186 -12.27 0.92 62.78
N ALA A 187 -11.15 0.41 62.26
CA ALA A 187 -9.82 0.68 62.82
C ALA A 187 -9.44 2.16 62.71
N GLN A 188 -9.75 2.83 61.59
CA GLN A 188 -9.50 4.28 61.44
C GLN A 188 -10.39 5.12 62.36
N GLN A 189 -11.66 4.74 62.56
CA GLN A 189 -12.57 5.42 63.49
C GLN A 189 -12.10 5.28 64.94
N GLN A 190 -11.66 4.08 65.35
CA GLN A 190 -11.10 3.87 66.69
C GLN A 190 -9.83 4.71 66.95
N VAL A 191 -8.96 4.86 65.94
CA VAL A 191 -7.76 5.71 66.06
C VAL A 191 -8.14 7.20 66.10
N ALA A 192 -9.18 7.62 65.37
CA ALA A 192 -9.68 8.99 65.40
C ALA A 192 -10.35 9.34 66.74
N ASP A 193 -11.11 8.44 67.33
CA ASP A 193 -11.75 8.65 68.63
C ASP A 193 -10.74 8.60 69.78
N ASN A 194 -9.70 7.77 69.70
CA ASN A 194 -8.57 7.80 70.64
C ASN A 194 -7.74 9.09 70.56
N ARG A 195 -7.91 9.91 69.52
CA ARG A 195 -7.26 11.22 69.36
C ARG A 195 -8.13 12.39 69.84
N LYS A 196 -9.39 12.18 70.23
CA LYS A 196 -10.19 13.25 70.86
C LYS A 196 -9.75 13.44 72.31
N PRO A 197 -9.22 14.62 72.70
CA PRO A 197 -8.86 14.87 74.08
C PRO A 197 -10.12 14.87 74.96
N ALA A 198 -10.01 14.27 76.14
CA ALA A 198 -11.11 14.13 77.08
C ALA A 198 -11.74 15.51 77.40
N PRO A 199 -13.07 15.60 77.51
CA PRO A 199 -13.72 16.86 77.84
C PRO A 199 -13.27 17.36 79.21
N PRO A 200 -13.10 18.68 79.39
CA PRO A 200 -12.62 19.24 80.64
C PRO A 200 -13.62 18.92 81.77
N LYS A 201 -13.10 18.39 82.88
CA LYS A 201 -13.88 18.18 84.11
C LYS A 201 -14.30 19.54 84.65
N GLN A 202 -15.61 19.75 84.79
CA GLN A 202 -16.20 20.90 85.50
C GLN A 202 -15.98 20.76 87.01
#